data_AF-A0A1H0VW95-F1
#
_entry.id   AF-A0A1H0VW95-F1
#
_cell.length_a   1.000
_cell.length_b   1.000
_cell.length_c   1.000
_cell.angle_alpha   90.00
_cell.angle_beta   90.00
_cell.angle_gamma   90.00
#
_symmetry.space_group_name_H-M   'P 1'
#
loop_
_entity.id
_entity.type
_entity.pdbx_description
1 polymer ?
#
loop_
_entity_poly.entity_id
_entity_poly.type
_entity_poly.pdbx_seq_one_letter_code
_entity_poly.pdbx_strand_id
1 'polypeptide(L)'
;MSYDLAVWEGARPADDAAARTALDDLYERYVYSDVEHAPTPLIKKYVAALLDRWPDLSEDDDDTSPWSTSPLIGEARGPLIYFPMRYSMADEASAFAAQLATSMGLVCFDPQIDSLRSV
;
A
#
# COMPACT_ATOMS: atom_id res chain seq x y z
N MET A 1 -4.39 -0.35 -17.15
CA MET A 1 -3.80 -1.31 -16.19
C MET A 1 -3.21 -0.50 -15.07
N SER A 2 -3.47 -0.87 -13.82
CA SER A 2 -2.81 -0.31 -12.63
C SER A 2 -1.63 -1.19 -12.21
N TYR A 3 -0.76 -0.64 -11.37
CA TYR A 3 0.26 -1.36 -10.63
C TYR A 3 -0.05 -1.19 -9.16
N ASP A 4 -0.20 -2.26 -8.41
CA ASP A 4 -0.69 -2.20 -7.05
C ASP A 4 0.42 -2.56 -6.05
N LEU A 5 0.32 -2.07 -4.82
CA LEU A 5 1.14 -2.56 -3.71
C LEU A 5 0.27 -2.86 -2.51
N ALA A 6 0.65 -3.91 -1.78
CA ALA A 6 0.11 -4.22 -0.47
C ALA A 6 1.15 -3.83 0.60
N VAL A 7 0.73 -3.02 1.57
CA VAL A 7 1.58 -2.61 2.70
C VAL A 7 0.83 -2.83 4.01
N TRP A 8 1.46 -3.47 4.98
CA TRP A 8 0.82 -3.73 6.27
C TRP A 8 1.76 -3.69 7.48
N GLU A 9 1.15 -3.52 8.65
CA GLU A 9 1.81 -3.64 9.95
C GLU A 9 1.93 -5.10 10.38
N GLY A 10 3.13 -5.51 10.80
CA GLY A 10 3.33 -6.84 11.36
C GLY A 10 4.78 -7.30 11.25
N ALA A 11 5.03 -8.53 11.73
CA ALA A 11 6.31 -9.17 11.52
C ALA A 11 6.51 -9.46 10.02
N ARG A 12 7.70 -9.18 9.51
CA ARG A 12 8.05 -9.51 8.12
C ARG A 12 7.97 -11.04 7.93
N PRO A 13 7.20 -11.53 6.95
CA PRO A 13 7.16 -12.94 6.58
C PRO A 13 8.54 -13.47 6.20
N ALA A 14 8.76 -14.78 6.37
CA ALA A 14 10.05 -15.41 6.12
C ALA A 14 10.43 -15.43 4.62
N ASP A 15 9.43 -15.55 3.75
CA ASP A 15 9.57 -15.63 2.31
C ASP A 15 8.31 -15.11 1.60
N ASP A 16 8.35 -15.10 0.27
CA ASP A 16 7.29 -14.59 -0.60
C ASP A 16 5.99 -15.40 -0.49
N ALA A 17 6.09 -16.73 -0.31
CA ALA A 17 4.92 -17.58 -0.15
C ALA A 17 4.21 -17.29 1.18
N ALA A 18 4.97 -17.15 2.28
CA ALA A 18 4.43 -16.74 3.57
C ALA A 18 3.84 -15.32 3.52
N ALA A 19 4.41 -14.43 2.70
CA ALA A 19 3.86 -13.08 2.49
C ALA A 19 2.53 -13.11 1.74
N ARG A 20 2.40 -13.94 0.70
CA ARG A 20 1.12 -14.16 0.01
C ARG A 20 0.04 -14.67 0.96
N THR A 21 0.35 -15.71 1.74
CA THR A 21 -0.60 -16.24 2.74
C THR A 21 -0.97 -15.19 3.79
N ALA A 22 -0.01 -14.41 4.28
CA ALA A 22 -0.29 -13.33 5.22
C ALA A 22 -1.20 -12.25 4.62
N LEU A 23 -1.03 -11.92 3.35
CA LEU A 23 -1.90 -10.98 2.65
C LEU A 23 -3.34 -11.52 2.53
N ASP A 24 -3.49 -12.78 2.15
CA ASP A 24 -4.81 -13.43 2.04
C ASP A 24 -5.54 -13.44 3.41
N ASP A 25 -4.83 -13.75 4.49
CA ASP A 25 -5.37 -13.70 5.86
C ASP A 25 -5.79 -12.28 6.27
N LEU A 26 -5.05 -11.24 5.86
CA LEU A 26 -5.41 -9.85 6.11
C LEU A 26 -6.66 -9.44 5.33
N TYR A 27 -6.80 -9.91 4.09
CA TYR A 27 -7.99 -9.66 3.27
C TYR A 27 -9.23 -10.26 3.90
N GLU A 28 -9.17 -11.53 4.29
CA GLU A 28 -10.29 -12.21 4.98
C GLU A 28 -10.69 -11.47 6.26
N ARG A 29 -9.71 -10.98 7.02
CA ARG A 29 -9.96 -10.32 8.30
C ARG A 29 -10.46 -8.89 8.19
N TYR A 30 -9.94 -8.10 7.24
CA TYR A 30 -10.14 -6.65 7.23
C TYR A 30 -10.85 -6.12 5.99
N VAL A 31 -10.76 -6.81 4.84
CA VAL A 31 -11.30 -6.32 3.56
C VAL A 31 -12.63 -6.99 3.24
N TYR A 32 -12.74 -8.31 3.42
CA TYR A 32 -13.97 -9.07 3.20
C TYR A 32 -14.89 -9.10 4.43
N SER A 33 -14.47 -8.49 5.52
CA SER A 33 -15.31 -8.32 6.72
C SER A 33 -16.46 -7.34 6.46
N ASP A 34 -17.65 -7.68 6.95
CA ASP A 34 -18.82 -6.77 6.93
C ASP A 34 -18.67 -5.58 7.91
N VAL A 35 -17.63 -5.58 8.75
CA VAL A 35 -17.34 -4.52 9.72
C VAL A 35 -16.35 -3.53 9.12
N GLU A 36 -16.60 -2.24 9.28
CA GLU A 36 -15.65 -1.21 8.91
C GLU A 36 -14.44 -1.22 9.85
N HIS A 37 -13.24 -1.36 9.28
CA HIS A 37 -11.97 -1.35 10.01
C HIS A 37 -11.21 -0.06 9.72
N ALA A 38 -11.32 0.90 10.64
CA ALA A 38 -10.58 2.16 10.53
C ALA A 38 -9.06 1.91 10.43
N PRO A 39 -8.33 2.63 9.56
CA PRO A 39 -6.89 2.47 9.44
C PRO A 39 -6.17 2.74 10.75
N THR A 40 -5.17 1.92 11.05
CA THR A 40 -4.29 2.07 12.21
C THR A 40 -3.48 3.37 12.13
N PRO A 41 -2.96 3.88 13.25
CA PRO A 41 -2.15 5.11 13.26
C PRO A 41 -0.90 5.05 12.38
N LEU A 42 -0.23 3.89 12.29
CA LEU A 42 1.00 3.76 11.50
C LEU A 42 0.70 3.65 9.99
N ILE A 43 -0.38 2.99 9.58
CA ILE A 43 -0.88 3.06 8.18
C ILE A 43 -1.30 4.49 7.81
N LYS A 44 -2.01 5.22 8.68
CA LYS A 44 -2.35 6.64 8.44
C LYS A 44 -1.10 7.49 8.22
N LYS A 45 -0.07 7.27 9.05
CA LYS A 45 1.22 7.97 8.91
C LYS A 45 1.93 7.61 7.60
N TYR A 46 1.87 6.35 7.19
CA TYR A 46 2.46 5.90 5.92
C TYR A 46 1.77 6.56 4.73
N VAL A 47 0.43 6.59 4.70
CA VAL A 47 -0.33 7.28 3.65
C VAL A 47 -0.04 8.78 3.63
N ALA A 48 -0.01 9.44 4.79
CA ALA A 48 0.35 10.86 4.85
C ALA A 48 1.74 11.14 4.26
N ALA A 49 2.73 10.28 4.54
CA ALA A 49 4.07 10.43 4.00
C ALA A 49 4.18 10.12 2.48
N LEU A 50 3.28 9.28 1.92
CA LEU A 50 3.13 9.16 0.47
C LEU A 50 2.56 10.46 -0.13
N LEU A 51 1.55 11.02 0.54
CA LEU A 51 0.85 12.24 0.12
C LEU A 51 1.71 13.51 0.25
N ASP A 52 2.69 13.51 1.16
CA ASP A 52 3.69 14.59 1.26
C ASP A 52 4.58 14.69 0.00
N ARG A 53 4.72 13.59 -0.77
CA ARG A 53 5.51 13.56 -2.00
C ARG A 53 4.64 13.79 -3.24
N TRP A 54 3.49 13.16 -3.32
CA TRP A 54 2.56 13.31 -4.42
C TRP A 54 1.15 13.58 -3.92
N PRO A 55 0.45 14.59 -4.43
CA PRO A 55 -0.89 14.92 -3.96
C PRO A 55 -1.85 13.75 -4.15
N ASP A 56 -2.93 13.78 -3.37
CA ASP A 56 -4.05 12.87 -3.59
C ASP A 56 -4.60 13.10 -5.00
N LEU A 57 -5.07 12.04 -5.67
CA LEU A 57 -5.58 12.14 -7.03
C LEU A 57 -6.76 13.12 -7.13
N SER A 58 -7.57 13.32 -6.08
CA SER A 58 -8.65 14.31 -6.09
C SER A 58 -8.17 15.76 -5.97
N GLU A 59 -6.90 15.98 -5.62
CA GLU A 59 -6.27 17.29 -5.40
C GLU A 59 -5.19 17.59 -6.46
N ASP A 60 -5.06 16.73 -7.48
CA ASP A 60 -3.99 16.79 -8.48
C ASP A 60 -4.42 17.53 -9.75
N ASP A 61 -4.29 18.86 -9.73
CA ASP A 61 -4.56 19.72 -10.89
C ASP A 61 -3.51 19.56 -12.00
N ASP A 62 -2.29 19.10 -11.66
CA ASP A 62 -1.12 19.07 -12.55
C ASP A 62 -0.84 17.68 -13.18
N ASP A 63 -1.73 16.69 -12.98
CA ASP A 63 -1.59 15.29 -13.44
C ASP A 63 -0.27 14.62 -12.98
N THR A 64 0.19 14.96 -11.78
CA THR A 64 1.44 14.47 -11.17
C THR A 64 1.25 13.33 -10.18
N SER A 65 0.00 13.01 -9.84
CA SER A 65 -0.33 11.97 -8.88
C SER A 65 -0.12 10.58 -9.52
N PRO A 66 0.68 9.72 -8.88
CA PRO A 66 0.84 8.35 -9.33
C PRO A 66 -0.33 7.48 -8.93
N TRP A 67 -1.25 7.95 -8.08
CA TRP A 67 -2.36 7.16 -7.56
C TRP A 67 -3.44 6.95 -8.62
N SER A 68 -4.11 5.79 -8.60
CA SER A 68 -5.25 5.50 -9.48
C SER A 68 -6.60 5.56 -8.77
N THR A 69 -6.60 5.87 -7.47
CA THR A 69 -7.79 6.05 -6.66
C THR A 69 -7.65 7.24 -5.71
N SER A 70 -8.80 7.78 -5.29
CA SER A 70 -8.91 8.90 -4.35
C SER A 70 -10.13 8.71 -3.43
N PRO A 71 -10.06 9.14 -2.15
CA PRO A 71 -8.83 9.52 -1.47
C PRO A 71 -7.97 8.27 -1.22
N LEU A 72 -6.64 8.40 -1.27
CA LEU A 72 -5.71 7.26 -1.13
C LEU A 72 -5.90 6.54 0.22
N ILE A 73 -6.21 7.28 1.28
CA ILE A 73 -6.49 6.70 2.60
C ILE A 73 -7.74 5.82 2.60
N GLY A 74 -8.63 5.98 1.63
CA GLY A 74 -9.82 5.15 1.43
C GLY A 74 -9.50 3.70 1.09
N GLU A 75 -8.27 3.41 0.65
CA GLU A 75 -7.78 2.06 0.37
C GLU A 75 -7.28 1.30 1.61
N ALA A 76 -7.17 1.98 2.76
CA ALA A 76 -6.67 1.37 3.97
C ALA A 76 -7.81 0.70 4.78
N ARG A 77 -7.53 -0.49 5.33
CA ARG A 77 -8.41 -1.26 6.21
C ARG A 77 -7.59 -1.83 7.36
N GLY A 78 -7.85 -1.35 8.58
CA GLY A 78 -7.08 -1.75 9.76
C GLY A 78 -5.57 -1.56 9.56
N PRO A 79 -4.75 -2.62 9.73
CA PRO A 79 -3.30 -2.58 9.58
C PRO A 79 -2.81 -2.75 8.13
N LEU A 80 -3.71 -2.81 7.15
CA LEU A 80 -3.39 -3.04 5.73
C LEU A 80 -3.79 -1.81 4.90
N ILE A 81 -2.98 -1.50 3.89
CA ILE A 81 -3.40 -0.73 2.72
C ILE A 81 -3.03 -1.50 1.45
N TYR A 82 -3.99 -1.59 0.52
CA TYR A 82 -3.76 -2.10 -0.83
C TYR A 82 -4.15 -1.01 -1.81
N PHE A 83 -3.19 -0.42 -2.53
CA PHE A 83 -3.45 0.79 -3.30
C PHE A 83 -2.94 0.68 -4.75
N PRO A 84 -3.73 1.12 -5.73
CA PRO A 84 -3.36 1.10 -7.13
C PRO A 84 -2.62 2.37 -7.57
N MET A 85 -1.64 2.20 -8.45
CA MET A 85 -0.88 3.26 -9.11
C MET A 85 -1.06 3.23 -10.63
N ARG A 86 -0.89 4.40 -11.26
CA ARG A 86 -0.83 4.55 -12.71
C ARG A 86 0.43 3.87 -13.21
N TYR A 87 0.28 2.98 -14.18
CA TYR A 87 1.40 2.19 -14.72
C TYR A 87 2.56 3.07 -15.23
N SER A 88 2.26 4.24 -15.81
CA SER A 88 3.26 5.18 -16.32
C SER A 88 4.17 5.80 -15.25
N MET A 89 3.77 5.74 -13.97
CA MET A 89 4.52 6.29 -12.84
C MET A 89 4.92 5.22 -11.82
N ALA A 90 4.52 3.97 -12.05
CA ALA A 90 4.65 2.88 -11.10
C ALA A 90 6.11 2.55 -10.76
N ASP A 91 7.04 2.68 -11.71
CA ASP A 91 8.45 2.38 -11.46
C ASP A 91 9.03 3.24 -10.32
N GLU A 92 8.81 4.56 -10.38
CA GLU A 92 9.26 5.49 -9.35
C GLU A 92 8.41 5.40 -8.08
N ALA A 93 7.09 5.41 -8.23
CA ALA A 93 6.16 5.45 -7.11
C ALA A 93 6.22 4.17 -6.26
N SER A 94 6.27 2.99 -6.89
CA SER A 94 6.36 1.71 -6.18
C SER A 94 7.71 1.53 -5.47
N ALA A 95 8.81 2.01 -6.06
CA ALA A 95 10.13 1.97 -5.44
C ALA A 95 10.19 2.87 -4.20
N PHE A 96 9.67 4.09 -4.30
CA PHE A 96 9.58 5.00 -3.15
C PHE A 96 8.67 4.45 -2.05
N ALA A 97 7.48 3.98 -2.41
CA ALA A 97 6.52 3.39 -1.48
C ALA A 97 7.12 2.23 -0.69
N ALA A 98 7.81 1.30 -1.36
CA ALA A 98 8.49 0.18 -0.72
C ALA A 98 9.63 0.62 0.23
N GLN A 99 10.41 1.62 -0.18
CA GLN A 99 11.47 2.19 0.66
C GLN A 99 10.92 2.86 1.91
N LEU A 100 9.87 3.66 1.75
CA LEU A 100 9.17 4.33 2.85
C LEU A 100 8.58 3.30 3.82
N ALA A 101 7.89 2.28 3.31
CA ALA A 101 7.33 1.20 4.12
C ALA A 101 8.44 0.53 4.97
N THR A 102 9.55 0.18 4.33
CA THR A 102 10.70 -0.44 5.02
C THR A 102 11.26 0.47 6.12
N SER A 103 11.42 1.77 5.86
CA SER A 103 11.90 2.75 6.84
C SER A 103 10.98 2.89 8.07
N MET A 104 9.70 2.56 7.90
CA MET A 104 8.68 2.61 8.94
C MET A 104 8.47 1.25 9.63
N GLY A 105 9.23 0.22 9.25
CA GLY A 105 9.08 -1.14 9.76
C GLY A 105 7.82 -1.86 9.28
N LEU A 106 7.23 -1.40 8.16
CA LEU A 106 6.09 -2.03 7.51
C LEU A 106 6.56 -3.11 6.55
N VAL A 107 5.68 -4.08 6.30
CA VAL A 107 5.89 -5.07 5.23
C VAL A 107 5.34 -4.50 3.93
N CYS A 108 6.10 -4.61 2.85
CA CYS A 108 5.66 -4.24 1.51
C CYS A 108 5.75 -5.46 0.60
N PHE A 109 4.65 -5.79 -0.05
CA PHE A 109 4.52 -6.90 -0.98
C PHE A 109 3.99 -6.42 -2.31
N ASP A 110 4.53 -7.00 -3.36
CA ASP A 110 4.22 -6.66 -4.73
C ASP A 110 3.41 -7.79 -5.39
N PRO A 111 2.09 -7.61 -5.55
CA PRO A 111 1.23 -8.66 -6.08
C PRO A 111 1.50 -8.98 -7.56
N GLN A 112 2.13 -8.07 -8.32
CA GLN A 112 2.44 -8.28 -9.74
C GLN A 112 3.61 -9.26 -9.93
N ILE A 113 4.61 -9.20 -9.06
CA ILE A 113 5.78 -10.09 -9.11
C ILE A 113 5.76 -11.19 -8.05
N ASP A 114 4.69 -11.22 -7.24
CA ASP A 114 4.47 -12.19 -6.16
C ASP A 114 5.63 -12.24 -5.15
N SER A 115 6.14 -11.07 -4.75
CA SER A 115 7.36 -11.01 -3.94
C SER A 115 7.38 -9.87 -2.93
N LEU A 116 8.06 -10.10 -1.80
CA LEU A 116 8.37 -9.07 -0.82
C LEU A 116 9.32 -8.04 -1.42
N ARG A 117 8.93 -6.77 -1.32
CA ARG A 117 9.83 -5.68 -1.66
C ARG A 117 10.88 -5.57 -0.56
N SER A 118 12.13 -5.78 -0.96
CA SER A 118 13.32 -5.61 -0.14
C SER A 118 14.08 -4.45 -0.75
N VAL A 119 14.37 -3.41 0.03
CA VAL A 119 15.16 -2.27 -0.45
C VAL A 119 16.57 -2.67 -0.83
#